data_AF-A0A2N6D8K6-F1
#
_entry.id   AF-A0A2N6D8K6-F1
#
_cell.length_a   1.000
_cell.length_b   1.000
_cell.length_c   1.000
_cell.angle_alpha   90.00
_cell.angle_beta   90.00
_cell.angle_gamma   90.00
#
_symmetry.space_group_name_H-M   'P 1'
#
loop_
_entity.id
_entity.type
_entity.pdbx_description
1 polymer ?
#
loop_
_entity_poly.entity_id
_entity_poly.type
_entity_poly.pdbx_seq_one_letter_code
_entity_poly.pdbx_strand_id
1 'polypeptide(L)'
;MMPEISISKIMRTGLAIGLIFMLIGGIFSVTGRYHEEINLSIANMLDGSLFVDGAGLMYLGTLSIILTPMAVLFFLFFYYLFSNTKKYSVYCLSIILVLIIVVSVRV
;
A
#
# COMPACT_ATOMS: atom_id res chain seq x y z
N MET A 1 16.70 2.56 19.42
CA MET A 1 15.34 3.12 19.67
C MET A 1 14.35 2.06 19.20
N MET A 2 13.43 1.59 20.05
CA MET A 2 12.60 0.41 19.77
C MET A 2 11.76 0.62 18.50
N PRO A 3 12.04 -0.11 17.39
CA PRO A 3 11.38 0.10 16.10
C PRO A 3 9.90 -0.29 16.15
N GLU A 4 9.47 -1.07 17.15
CA GLU A 4 8.11 -1.59 17.29
C GLU A 4 7.03 -0.49 17.40
N ILE A 5 7.29 0.55 18.20
CA ILE A 5 6.34 1.67 18.38
C ILE A 5 6.19 2.45 17.07
N SER A 6 7.32 2.73 16.39
CA SER A 6 7.33 3.45 15.13
C SER A 6 6.69 2.65 14.00
N ILE A 7 6.96 1.35 13.90
CA ILE A 7 6.41 0.47 12.86
C ILE A 7 4.91 0.27 13.05
N SER A 8 4.47 -0.01 14.27
CA SER A 8 3.04 -0.16 14.58
C SER A 8 2.26 1.12 14.23
N LYS A 9 2.85 2.29 14.51
CA LYS A 9 2.27 3.58 14.12
C LYS A 9 2.18 3.72 12.60
N ILE A 10 3.24 3.43 11.85
CA ILE A 10 3.24 3.51 10.37
C ILE A 10 2.21 2.56 9.77
N MET A 11 2.15 1.30 10.23
CA MET A 11 1.17 0.33 9.76
C MET A 11 -0.27 0.82 9.99
N ARG A 12 -0.59 1.30 11.21
CA ARG A 12 -1.93 1.81 11.52
C ARG A 12 -2.28 3.03 10.67
N THR A 13 -1.34 3.96 10.51
CA THR A 13 -1.56 5.16 9.70
C THR A 13 -1.80 4.83 8.23
N GLY A 14 -0.99 3.96 7.63
CA GLY A 14 -1.16 3.56 6.23
C GLY A 14 -2.48 2.80 5.99
N LEU A 15 -2.87 1.93 6.92
CA LEU A 15 -4.17 1.24 6.86
C LEU A 15 -5.34 2.22 7.00
N ALA A 16 -5.25 3.20 7.91
CA ALA A 16 -6.27 4.22 8.09
C ALA A 16 -6.42 5.10 6.83
N ILE A 17 -5.30 5.50 6.22
CA ILE A 17 -5.30 6.28 4.96
C ILE A 17 -5.95 5.46 3.83
N GLY A 18 -5.58 4.18 3.68
CA GLY A 18 -6.17 3.30 2.69
C GLY A 18 -7.68 3.15 2.86
N LEU A 19 -8.14 2.95 4.10
CA LEU A 19 -9.57 2.87 4.43
C LEU A 19 -10.31 4.19 4.12
N ILE A 20 -9.71 5.33 4.43
CA ILE A 20 -10.29 6.65 4.12
C ILE A 20 -10.47 6.80 2.61
N PHE A 21 -9.46 6.46 1.80
CA PHE A 21 -9.58 6.53 0.34
C PHE A 21 -10.66 5.59 -0.20
N MET A 22 -10.78 4.36 0.34
CA MET A 22 -11.85 3.44 -0.05
C MET A 22 -13.24 3.95 0.33
N LEU A 23 -13.39 4.56 1.51
CA LEU A 23 -14.66 5.14 1.95
C LEU A 23 -15.07 6.33 1.07
N ILE A 24 -14.15 7.25 0.78
CA ILE A 24 -14.42 8.38 -0.12
C ILE A 24 -14.72 7.86 -1.53
N GLY A 25 -13.98 6.87 -2.01
CA GLY A 25 -14.23 6.23 -3.31
C GLY A 25 -15.61 5.59 -3.41
N GLY A 26 -16.05 4.89 -2.37
CA GLY A 26 -17.41 4.34 -2.27
C GLY A 26 -18.48 5.44 -2.29
N ILE A 27 -18.28 6.54 -1.57
CA ILE A 27 -19.20 7.69 -1.58
C ILE A 27 -19.27 8.31 -2.98
N PHE A 28 -18.14 8.46 -3.67
CA PHE A 28 -18.07 9.04 -5.01
C PHE A 28 -18.73 8.13 -6.06
N SER A 29 -18.58 6.80 -5.91
CA SER A 29 -19.26 5.82 -6.74
C SER A 29 -20.79 5.90 -6.57
N VAL A 30 -21.31 6.00 -5.33
CA VAL A 30 -22.76 6.12 -5.06
C VAL A 30 -23.33 7.45 -5.55
N THR A 31 -22.54 8.53 -5.51
CA THR A 31 -22.95 9.87 -5.97
C THR A 31 -22.80 10.08 -7.48
N GLY A 32 -22.47 9.03 -8.24
CA GLY A 32 -22.41 9.05 -9.70
C GLY A 32 -21.13 9.65 -10.30
N ARG A 33 -20.09 9.89 -9.48
CA ARG A 33 -18.76 10.29 -9.95
C ARG A 33 -17.90 9.05 -10.22
N TYR A 34 -18.28 8.31 -11.26
CA TYR A 34 -17.64 7.07 -11.68
C TYR A 34 -17.48 7.06 -13.20
N HIS A 35 -16.27 6.88 -13.69
CA HIS A 35 -16.03 6.54 -15.10
C HIS A 35 -15.87 5.02 -15.23
N GLU A 36 -16.55 4.43 -16.22
CA GLU A 36 -16.47 2.99 -16.52
C GLU A 36 -15.07 2.56 -16.96
N GLU A 37 -14.28 3.47 -17.54
CA GLU A 37 -12.92 3.20 -18.02
C GLU A 37 -11.90 4.13 -17.35
N ILE A 38 -11.46 3.77 -16.15
CA ILE A 38 -10.31 4.43 -15.53
C ILE A 38 -9.03 3.78 -16.04
N ASN A 39 -8.27 4.54 -16.81
CA ASN A 39 -6.94 4.12 -17.22
C ASN A 39 -6.00 4.27 -16.00
N LEU A 40 -5.62 3.16 -15.37
CA LEU A 40 -4.76 3.12 -14.18
C LEU A 40 -3.29 3.36 -14.55
N SER A 41 -3.00 4.56 -15.08
CA SER A 41 -1.66 5.01 -15.42
C SER A 41 -1.05 5.85 -14.30
N ILE A 42 0.27 5.78 -14.15
CA ILE A 42 1.06 6.68 -13.28
C ILE A 42 0.82 8.15 -13.68
N ALA A 43 0.59 8.43 -14.98
CA ALA A 43 0.25 9.76 -15.46
C ALA A 43 -1.05 10.28 -14.82
N ASN A 44 -2.06 9.41 -14.68
CA ASN A 44 -3.36 9.76 -14.09
C ASN A 44 -3.30 9.87 -12.55
N MET A 45 -2.33 9.20 -11.91
CA MET A 45 -2.01 9.45 -10.50
C MET A 45 -1.43 10.85 -10.31
N LEU A 46 -0.53 11.27 -11.19
CA LEU A 46 0.19 12.54 -11.11
C LEU A 46 -0.68 13.75 -11.49
N ASP A 47 -1.57 13.58 -12.47
CA ASP A 47 -2.53 14.62 -12.89
C ASP A 47 -3.73 14.75 -11.94
N GLY A 48 -3.78 13.92 -10.88
CA GLY A 48 -4.80 14.00 -9.85
C GLY A 48 -6.19 13.48 -10.27
N SER A 49 -6.36 13.02 -11.52
CA SER A 49 -7.64 12.53 -12.04
C SER A 49 -8.18 11.32 -11.26
N LEU A 50 -7.29 10.49 -10.70
CA LEU A 50 -7.67 9.38 -9.82
C LEU A 50 -8.27 9.81 -8.47
N PHE A 51 -8.08 11.05 -8.02
CA PHE A 51 -8.66 11.55 -6.76
C PHE A 51 -10.08 12.10 -6.93
N VAL A 52 -10.51 12.32 -8.18
CA VAL A 52 -11.83 12.87 -8.49
C VAL A 52 -12.82 11.75 -8.86
N ASP A 53 -12.32 10.56 -9.16
CA ASP A 53 -13.10 9.39 -9.50
C ASP A 53 -13.24 8.42 -8.32
N GLY A 54 -14.46 7.94 -8.08
CA GLY A 54 -14.76 6.97 -7.05
C GLY A 54 -13.98 5.66 -7.20
N ALA A 55 -13.89 5.11 -8.40
CA ALA A 55 -13.12 3.88 -8.60
C ALA A 55 -11.61 4.14 -8.51
N GLY A 56 -11.14 5.31 -8.94
CA GLY A 56 -9.74 5.72 -8.77
C GLY A 56 -9.31 5.76 -7.30
N LEU A 57 -10.15 6.36 -6.45
CA LEU A 57 -9.95 6.38 -5.00
C LEU A 57 -9.99 4.99 -4.35
N MET A 58 -10.87 4.10 -4.83
CA MET A 58 -10.88 2.71 -4.35
C MET A 58 -9.59 1.95 -4.72
N TYR A 59 -9.07 2.14 -5.93
CA TYR A 59 -7.77 1.59 -6.34
C TYR A 59 -6.62 2.17 -5.52
N LEU A 60 -6.59 3.49 -5.31
CA LEU A 60 -5.58 4.16 -4.47
C LEU A 60 -5.61 3.65 -3.02
N GLY A 61 -6.80 3.45 -2.45
CA GLY A 61 -6.97 2.89 -1.11
C GLY A 61 -6.44 1.46 -1.02
N THR A 62 -6.75 0.63 -2.02
CA THR A 62 -6.25 -0.76 -2.11
C THR A 62 -4.73 -0.79 -2.26
N LEU A 63 -4.16 0.06 -3.12
CA LEU A 63 -2.71 0.24 -3.27
C LEU A 63 -2.04 0.66 -1.95
N SER A 64 -2.63 1.59 -1.21
CA SER A 64 -2.11 2.03 0.08
C SER A 64 -2.04 0.88 1.10
N ILE A 65 -3.07 0.02 1.14
CA ILE A 65 -3.12 -1.15 2.03
C ILE A 65 -2.06 -2.19 1.68
N ILE A 66 -1.69 -2.35 0.40
CA ILE A 66 -0.67 -3.29 -0.06
C ILE A 66 0.74 -2.71 0.12
N LEU A 67 0.95 -1.44 -0.28
CA LEU A 67 2.26 -0.80 -0.25
C LEU A 67 2.76 -0.52 1.18
N THR A 68 1.86 -0.23 2.12
CA THR A 68 2.23 0.03 3.52
C THR A 68 2.98 -1.14 4.16
N PRO A 69 2.46 -2.39 4.19
CA PRO A 69 3.18 -3.53 4.76
C PRO A 69 4.43 -3.88 3.95
N MET A 70 4.44 -3.69 2.62
CA MET A 70 5.66 -3.88 1.82
C MET A 70 6.77 -2.90 2.22
N ALA A 71 6.45 -1.61 2.38
CA ALA A 71 7.40 -0.60 2.81
C ALA A 71 7.95 -0.88 4.22
N VAL A 72 7.09 -1.37 5.13
CA VAL A 72 7.50 -1.79 6.48
C VAL A 72 8.44 -2.99 6.44
N LEU A 73 8.14 -4.02 5.64
CA LEU A 73 9.00 -5.19 5.47
C LEU A 73 10.37 -4.81 4.88
N PHE A 74 10.39 -3.87 3.93
CA PHE A 74 11.61 -3.36 3.34
C PHE A 74 12.46 -2.59 4.35
N PHE A 75 11.84 -1.72 5.15
CA PHE A 75 12.52 -1.03 6.25
C PHE A 75 13.10 -2.01 7.28
N LEU A 76 12.31 -3.00 7.70
CA LEU A 76 12.72 -4.05 8.62
C LEU A 76 13.87 -4.90 8.06
N PHE A 77 13.85 -5.20 6.77
CA PHE A 77 14.93 -5.89 6.09
C PHE A 77 16.26 -5.16 6.29
N PHE A 78 16.34 -3.87 5.95
CA PHE A 78 17.57 -3.08 6.14
C PHE A 78 17.95 -2.94 7.61
N TYR A 79 16.98 -2.70 8.49
CA TYR A 79 17.23 -2.62 9.92
C TYR A 79 17.90 -3.89 10.47
N TYR A 80 17.36 -5.06 10.13
CA TYR A 80 17.92 -6.33 10.60
C TYR A 80 19.21 -6.73 9.87
N LEU A 81 19.45 -6.24 8.65
CA LEU A 81 20.68 -6.49 7.89
C LEU A 81 21.92 -5.91 8.61
N PHE A 82 21.76 -4.72 9.19
CA PHE A 82 22.82 -4.00 9.92
C PHE A 82 22.79 -4.25 11.44
N SER A 83 21.89 -5.11 11.92
CA SER A 83 21.78 -5.48 13.34
C SER A 83 22.43 -6.85 13.63
N ASN A 84 22.61 -7.17 14.91
CA ASN A 84 23.12 -8.49 15.34
C ASN A 84 22.13 -9.63 15.06
N THR A 85 20.90 -9.32 14.64
CA THR A 85 19.81 -10.28 14.42
C THR A 85 19.51 -10.50 12.93
N LYS A 86 20.56 -10.70 12.12
CA LYS A 86 20.48 -10.91 10.64
C LYS A 86 19.55 -12.02 10.18
N LYS A 87 19.23 -13.00 11.02
CA LYS A 87 18.25 -14.05 10.69
C LYS A 87 16.88 -13.48 10.31
N TYR A 88 16.48 -12.36 10.91
CA TYR A 88 15.19 -11.72 10.61
C TYR A 88 15.18 -10.93 9.30
N SER A 89 16.34 -10.48 8.79
CA SER A 89 16.37 -9.86 7.45
C SER A 89 16.07 -10.90 6.37
N VAL A 90 16.56 -12.13 6.53
CA VAL A 90 16.24 -13.23 5.61
C VAL A 90 14.74 -13.54 5.63
N TYR A 91 14.10 -13.59 6.80
CA TYR A 91 12.64 -13.76 6.87
C TYR A 91 11.87 -12.62 6.19
N CYS A 92 12.29 -11.37 6.37
CA CYS A 92 11.68 -10.23 5.68
C CYS A 92 11.82 -10.36 4.15
N LEU A 93 13.00 -10.75 3.67
CA LEU A 93 13.26 -10.98 2.23
C LEU A 93 12.37 -12.08 1.66
N SER A 94 12.22 -13.20 2.37
CA SER A 94 11.37 -14.32 1.95
C SER A 94 9.90 -13.90 1.83
N ILE A 95 9.39 -13.13 2.80
CA ILE A 95 8.00 -12.63 2.76
C ILE A 95 7.82 -11.65 1.60
N ILE A 96 8.78 -10.75 1.35
CA ILE A 96 8.76 -9.84 0.20
C ILE A 96 8.71 -10.62 -1.12
N LEU A 97 9.56 -11.65 -1.28
CA LEU A 97 9.56 -12.49 -2.48
C LEU A 97 8.22 -13.21 -2.70
N VAL A 98 7.65 -13.78 -1.63
CA VAL A 98 6.32 -14.42 -1.71
C VAL A 98 5.26 -13.42 -2.12
N LEU A 99 5.26 -12.21 -1.55
CA LEU A 99 4.31 -11.15 -1.92
C LEU A 99 4.46 -10.75 -3.39
N ILE A 100 5.68 -10.58 -3.89
CA ILE A 100 5.93 -10.27 -5.30
C ILE A 100 5.39 -11.38 -6.19
N ILE A 101 5.68 -12.64 -5.88
CA ILE A 101 5.17 -13.80 -6.66
C ILE A 101 3.64 -13.81 -6.66
N VAL A 102 3.01 -13.63 -5.50
CA VAL A 102 1.55 -13.62 -5.40
C VAL A 102 0.94 -12.50 -6.24
N VAL A 103 1.53 -11.30 -6.22
CA VAL A 103 1.08 -10.18 -7.07
C VAL A 103 1.30 -10.49 -8.55
N SER A 104 2.49 -10.96 -8.94
CA SER A 104 2.82 -11.27 -10.33
C SER A 104 2.06 -12.45 -10.93
N VAL A 105 1.57 -13.39 -10.11
CA VAL A 105 0.72 -14.50 -10.57
C VAL A 105 -0.76 -14.09 -10.68
N ARG A 106 -1.15 -13.03 -9.98
CA ARG A 106 -2.54 -12.52 -9.95
C ARG A 106 -2.83 -11.41 -10.96
N VAL A 107 -1.79 -10.68 -11.39
CA VAL A 107 -1.82 -9.68 -12.48
C VAL A 107 -1.62 -10.38 -13.81
#